data_AF-A0A6I4V5M6-F1
#
_entry.id   AF-A0A6I4V5M6-F1
#
_cell.length_a   1.000
_cell.length_b   1.000
_cell.length_c   1.000
_cell.angle_alpha   90.00
_cell.angle_beta   90.00
_cell.angle_gamma   90.00
#
_symmetry.space_group_name_H-M   'P 1'
#
loop_
_entity.id
_entity.type
_entity.pdbx_description
1 polymer ?
#
loop_
_entity_poly.entity_id
_entity_poly.type
_entity_poly.pdbx_seq_one_letter_code
_entity_poly.pdbx_strand_id
1 'polypeptide(L)'
;MLRFLTLILSLVAASWSLPASAQVKMSFHSFNGSVLFGRYPHTFVVLEGTLEQSGQRISENFGFTAKTVSTAILSGPVEHDILVETPKYIKKTNRHFTVTLSDSEYRKVKAELAKWRDAPGKYYDLDTRNCIHFVGALAKIAGLRVEFPDKMLRRPKKWLNYITGLNPSLGAKPVG
;
A
#
# COMPACT_ATOMS: atom_id res chain seq x y z
N MET A 1 -41.52 -36.23 5.02
CA MET A 1 -40.19 -36.54 4.45
C MET A 1 -39.56 -35.33 3.77
N LEU A 2 -40.27 -34.60 2.89
CA LEU A 2 -39.72 -33.43 2.19
C LEU A 2 -39.14 -32.34 3.12
N ARG A 3 -39.85 -31.98 4.20
CA ARG A 3 -39.39 -30.99 5.19
C ARG A 3 -38.09 -31.36 5.89
N PHE A 4 -37.90 -32.64 6.21
CA PHE A 4 -36.68 -33.13 6.84
C PHE A 4 -35.49 -33.06 5.87
N LEU A 5 -35.73 -33.41 4.60
CA LEU A 5 -34.73 -33.29 3.54
C LEU A 5 -34.33 -31.81 3.30
N THR A 6 -35.31 -30.89 3.30
CA THR A 6 -35.05 -29.45 3.18
C THR A 6 -34.22 -28.92 4.36
N LEU A 7 -34.52 -29.35 5.58
CA LEU A 7 -33.75 -28.98 6.79
C LEU A 7 -32.30 -29.46 6.71
N ILE A 8 -32.09 -30.71 6.30
CA ILE A 8 -30.74 -31.28 6.14
C ILE A 8 -29.98 -30.53 5.03
N LEU A 9 -30.61 -30.25 3.89
CA LEU A 9 -29.98 -29.49 2.80
C LEU A 9 -29.57 -28.08 3.24
N SER A 10 -30.42 -27.41 4.02
CA SER A 10 -30.13 -26.07 4.55
C SER A 10 -28.98 -26.08 5.57
N LEU A 11 -28.90 -27.09 6.43
CA LEU A 11 -27.79 -27.28 7.38
C LEU A 11 -26.46 -27.56 6.67
N VAL A 12 -26.50 -28.36 5.59
CA VAL A 12 -25.34 -28.65 4.75
C VAL A 12 -24.89 -27.40 3.99
N ALA A 13 -25.82 -26.61 3.44
CA ALA A 13 -25.50 -25.35 2.78
C ALA A 13 -24.91 -24.30 3.75
N ALA A 14 -25.40 -24.25 4.99
CA ALA A 14 -24.89 -23.34 6.03
C ALA A 14 -23.53 -23.77 6.60
N SER A 15 -23.15 -25.05 6.47
CA SER A 15 -21.81 -25.54 6.85
C SER A 15 -20.81 -25.43 5.70
N TRP A 16 -21.26 -25.10 4.49
CA TRP A 16 -20.42 -24.81 3.33
C TRP A 16 -20.14 -23.32 3.10
N SER A 17 -20.65 -22.42 3.97
CA SER A 17 -20.24 -21.02 3.97
C SER A 17 -18.81 -20.94 4.50
N LEU A 18 -17.84 -21.08 3.59
CA LEU A 18 -16.45 -20.74 3.91
C LEU A 18 -16.45 -19.34 4.52
N PRO A 19 -15.84 -19.13 5.71
CA PRO A 19 -15.70 -17.80 6.24
C PRO A 19 -15.02 -16.97 5.17
N ALA A 20 -15.66 -15.88 4.74
CA ALA A 20 -14.99 -14.89 3.93
C ALA A 20 -13.78 -14.45 4.74
N SER A 21 -12.58 -14.88 4.31
CA SER A 21 -11.38 -14.77 5.13
C SER A 21 -11.17 -13.31 5.53
N ALA A 22 -11.34 -13.01 6.82
CA ALA A 22 -11.15 -11.68 7.37
C ALA A 22 -9.65 -11.39 7.36
N GLN A 23 -9.19 -10.81 6.25
CA GLN A 23 -7.79 -10.50 6.05
C GLN A 23 -7.66 -9.11 5.44
N VAL A 24 -6.69 -8.34 5.94
CA VAL A 24 -6.33 -7.05 5.35
C VAL A 24 -5.34 -7.30 4.23
N LYS A 25 -5.64 -6.78 3.04
CA LYS A 25 -4.76 -6.78 1.88
C LYS A 25 -4.10 -5.42 1.74
N MET A 26 -2.79 -5.42 1.53
CA MET A 26 -2.04 -4.21 1.20
C MET A 26 -1.61 -4.27 -0.26
N SER A 27 -2.18 -3.39 -1.07
CA SER A 27 -1.87 -3.25 -2.49
C SER A 27 -0.87 -2.11 -2.70
N PHE A 28 0.08 -2.31 -3.61
CA PHE A 28 1.14 -1.35 -3.92
C PHE A 28 0.85 -0.64 -5.23
N HIS A 29 0.72 0.68 -5.16
CA HIS A 29 0.23 1.50 -6.27
C HIS A 29 1.28 2.52 -6.70
N SER A 30 1.24 2.88 -7.99
CA SER A 30 1.93 4.06 -8.52
C SER A 30 1.07 4.83 -9.51
N PHE A 31 1.43 6.08 -9.74
CA PHE A 31 0.98 6.82 -10.92
C PHE A 31 2.15 7.60 -11.51
N ASN A 32 2.14 7.75 -12.84
CA ASN A 32 3.26 8.35 -13.56
C ASN A 32 3.35 9.86 -13.36
N GLY A 33 2.23 10.53 -13.07
CA GLY A 33 2.21 11.98 -12.83
C GLY A 33 2.73 12.79 -14.03
N SER A 34 2.96 14.07 -13.80
CA SER A 34 3.76 14.94 -14.66
C SER A 34 4.46 15.98 -13.80
N VAL A 35 5.79 16.05 -13.95
CA VAL A 35 6.64 17.11 -13.38
C VAL A 35 6.24 18.49 -13.90
N LEU A 36 5.62 18.58 -15.08
CA LEU A 36 5.19 19.84 -15.70
C LEU A 36 3.78 20.28 -15.30
N PHE A 37 2.93 19.36 -14.81
CA PHE A 37 1.52 19.63 -14.51
C PHE A 37 1.16 19.43 -13.03
N GLY A 38 2.16 19.60 -12.14
CA GLY A 38 1.92 19.75 -10.69
C GLY A 38 1.59 18.47 -9.92
N ARG A 39 1.59 17.29 -10.56
CA ARG A 39 1.40 16.00 -9.87
C ARG A 39 2.60 15.09 -10.12
N TYR A 40 3.60 15.16 -9.26
CA TYR A 40 4.84 14.39 -9.40
C TYR A 40 4.59 12.87 -9.39
N PRO A 41 5.37 12.07 -10.14
CA PRO A 41 5.30 10.61 -10.06
C PRO A 41 5.34 10.15 -8.61
N HIS A 42 4.47 9.19 -8.24
CA HIS A 42 4.32 8.80 -6.83
C HIS A 42 4.04 7.30 -6.67
N THR A 43 4.32 6.79 -5.47
CA THR A 43 3.89 5.48 -5.01
C THR A 43 3.26 5.55 -3.62
N PHE A 44 2.27 4.70 -3.38
CA PHE A 44 1.52 4.65 -2.13
C PHE A 44 0.94 3.23 -1.96
N VAL A 45 0.40 2.94 -0.78
CA VAL A 45 -0.28 1.67 -0.49
C VAL A 45 -1.78 1.87 -0.27
N VAL A 46 -2.57 0.86 -0.60
CA VAL A 46 -4.00 0.78 -0.32
C VAL A 46 -4.25 -0.43 0.57
N LEU A 47 -4.88 -0.23 1.72
CA LEU A 47 -5.23 -1.26 2.69
C LEU A 47 -6.74 -1.48 2.69
N GLU A 48 -7.16 -2.70 2.36
CA GLU A 48 -8.57 -3.07 2.27
C GLU A 48 -8.80 -4.45 2.88
N GLY A 49 -9.89 -4.61 3.62
CA GLY A 49 -10.29 -5.91 4.16
C GLY A 49 -10.93 -5.79 5.52
N THR A 50 -10.78 -6.83 6.33
CA THR A 50 -11.33 -6.90 7.68
C THR A 50 -10.26 -7.50 8.59
N LEU A 51 -10.05 -6.91 9.77
CA LEU A 51 -9.18 -7.51 10.79
C LEU A 51 -9.83 -8.75 11.37
N GLU A 52 -9.06 -9.83 11.49
CA GLU A 52 -9.55 -11.13 11.94
C GLU A 52 -10.02 -11.07 13.40
N GLN A 53 -9.25 -10.40 14.27
CA GLN A 53 -9.49 -10.39 15.71
C GLN A 53 -10.67 -9.50 16.12
N SER A 54 -10.84 -8.34 15.47
CA SER A 54 -11.83 -7.34 15.88
C SER A 54 -13.04 -7.27 14.95
N GLY A 55 -12.98 -7.86 13.76
CA GLY A 55 -13.99 -7.66 12.71
C GLY A 55 -14.00 -6.24 12.14
N GLN A 56 -13.04 -5.39 12.48
CA GLN A 56 -12.97 -4.01 12.00
C GLN A 56 -12.71 -4.00 10.49
N ARG A 57 -13.59 -3.33 9.73
CA ARG A 57 -13.40 -3.10 8.31
C ARG A 57 -12.35 -2.01 8.07
N ILE A 58 -11.38 -2.32 7.20
CA ILE A 58 -10.30 -1.43 6.79
C ILE A 58 -10.53 -1.00 5.35
N SER A 59 -10.38 0.30 5.09
CA SER A 59 -10.46 0.93 3.78
C SER A 59 -9.67 2.23 3.82
N GLU A 60 -8.35 2.12 3.77
CA GLU A 60 -7.42 3.23 3.98
C GLU A 60 -6.34 3.24 2.89
N ASN A 61 -5.67 4.37 2.68
CA ASN A 61 -4.53 4.42 1.78
C ASN A 61 -3.54 5.51 2.21
N PHE A 62 -2.25 5.25 1.99
CA PHE A 62 -1.16 6.09 2.51
C PHE A 62 0.00 6.16 1.53
N GLY A 63 0.41 7.38 1.19
CA GLY A 63 1.70 7.72 0.58
C GLY A 63 2.45 8.72 1.44
N PHE A 64 3.68 9.07 1.04
CA PHE A 64 4.51 10.04 1.76
C PHE A 64 4.97 11.13 0.83
N THR A 65 4.67 12.38 1.16
CA THR A 65 4.85 13.54 0.29
C THR A 65 5.47 14.72 1.02
N ALA A 66 5.95 15.71 0.27
CA ALA A 66 6.16 17.04 0.81
C ALA A 66 4.80 17.64 1.19
N LYS A 67 4.75 18.33 2.34
CA LYS A 67 3.56 19.03 2.83
C LYS A 67 3.14 20.17 1.91
N THR A 68 4.13 20.86 1.33
CA THR A 68 3.91 21.88 0.30
C THR A 68 4.71 21.53 -0.94
N VAL A 69 4.01 21.34 -2.06
CA VAL A 69 4.63 21.01 -3.34
C VAL A 69 5.17 22.28 -3.99
N SER A 70 6.49 22.43 -4.01
CA SER A 70 7.18 23.59 -4.60
C SER A 70 8.57 23.22 -5.13
N THR A 71 9.24 24.14 -5.81
CA THR A 71 10.63 23.97 -6.29
C THR A 71 11.63 23.82 -5.14
N ALA A 72 11.29 24.24 -3.92
CA ALA A 72 12.16 24.10 -2.74
C ALA A 72 12.54 22.65 -2.45
N ILE A 73 11.70 21.70 -2.87
CA ILE A 73 11.96 20.25 -2.77
C ILE A 73 13.24 19.84 -3.51
N LEU A 74 13.63 20.58 -4.56
CA LEU A 74 14.85 20.31 -5.32
C LEU A 74 16.13 20.78 -4.60
N SER A 75 15.98 21.64 -3.58
CA SER A 75 17.10 22.26 -2.87
C SER A 75 17.42 21.59 -1.53
N GLY A 76 16.71 20.52 -1.16
CA GLY A 76 16.96 19.72 0.03
C GLY A 76 15.68 19.35 0.81
N PRO A 77 15.84 18.85 2.05
CA PRO A 77 14.72 18.36 2.85
C PRO A 77 13.67 19.45 3.17
N VAL A 78 12.40 19.10 3.01
CA VAL A 78 11.25 19.96 3.34
C VAL A 78 10.29 19.30 4.34
N GLU A 79 9.33 20.08 4.85
CA GLU A 79 8.24 19.52 5.65
C GLU A 79 7.49 18.44 4.87
N HIS A 80 7.09 17.40 5.57
CA HIS A 80 6.48 16.21 5.01
C HIS A 80 5.04 16.06 5.48
N ASP A 81 4.28 15.24 4.76
CA ASP A 81 2.92 14.86 5.11
C ASP A 81 2.60 13.46 4.55
N ILE A 82 1.48 12.90 4.99
CA ILE A 82 0.92 11.67 4.46
C ILE A 82 -0.07 12.02 3.34
N LEU A 83 0.20 11.46 2.15
CA LEU A 83 -0.72 11.54 1.03
C LEU A 83 -1.86 10.54 1.20
N VAL A 84 -3.10 11.01 1.09
CA VAL A 84 -4.30 10.17 1.01
C VAL A 84 -5.01 10.44 -0.31
N GLU A 85 -5.08 9.43 -1.17
CA GLU A 85 -5.74 9.45 -2.46
C GLU A 85 -7.24 9.22 -2.34
N THR A 86 -8.00 9.87 -3.23
CA THR A 86 -9.45 9.65 -3.29
C THR A 86 -9.78 8.34 -3.99
N PRO A 87 -10.92 7.70 -3.69
CA PRO A 87 -11.33 6.46 -4.37
C PRO A 87 -11.38 6.59 -5.90
N LYS A 88 -11.77 7.77 -6.41
CA LYS A 88 -11.79 8.06 -7.85
C LYS A 88 -10.39 8.02 -8.47
N TYR A 89 -9.37 8.49 -7.76
CA TYR A 89 -7.99 8.47 -8.24
C TYR A 89 -7.34 7.10 -8.11
N ILE A 90 -7.59 6.37 -7.03
CA ILE A 90 -7.06 5.01 -6.83
C ILE A 90 -7.40 4.11 -8.03
N LYS A 91 -8.63 4.19 -8.54
CA LYS A 91 -9.09 3.43 -9.72
C LYS A 91 -8.30 3.71 -11.01
N LYS A 92 -7.58 4.83 -11.08
CA LYS A 92 -6.77 5.24 -12.25
C LYS A 92 -5.28 4.98 -12.05
N THR A 93 -4.88 4.38 -10.94
CA THR A 93 -3.48 4.12 -10.62
C THR A 93 -3.05 2.73 -11.07
N ASN A 94 -1.75 2.54 -11.19
CA ASN A 94 -1.15 1.26 -11.51
C ASN A 94 -1.04 0.43 -10.22
N ARG A 95 -1.85 -0.61 -10.08
CA ARG A 95 -1.66 -1.61 -9.02
C ARG A 95 -0.62 -2.63 -9.48
N HIS A 96 0.52 -2.70 -8.78
CA HIS A 96 1.62 -3.58 -9.15
C HIS A 96 1.45 -4.99 -8.60
N PHE A 97 1.19 -5.10 -7.30
CA PHE A 97 0.97 -6.37 -6.60
C PHE A 97 0.21 -6.11 -5.30
N THR A 98 -0.24 -7.18 -4.67
CA THR A 98 -0.97 -7.17 -3.41
C THR A 98 -0.40 -8.26 -2.52
N VAL A 99 -0.24 -7.94 -1.23
CA VAL A 99 0.11 -8.90 -0.18
C VAL A 99 -1.02 -8.97 0.84
N THR A 100 -1.15 -10.12 1.49
CA THR A 100 -2.01 -10.28 2.65
C THR A 100 -1.22 -9.95 3.91
N LEU A 101 -1.83 -9.24 4.85
CA LEU A 101 -1.27 -8.94 6.16
C LEU A 101 -2.02 -9.72 7.24
N SER A 102 -1.28 -10.22 8.21
CA SER A 102 -1.82 -10.55 9.52
C SER A 102 -2.21 -9.28 10.27
N ASP A 103 -3.11 -9.40 11.26
CA ASP A 103 -3.49 -8.30 12.16
C ASP A 103 -2.26 -7.70 12.88
N SER A 104 -1.22 -8.49 13.12
CA SER A 104 0.03 -8.03 13.74
C SER A 104 0.85 -7.15 12.79
N GLU A 105 0.95 -7.54 11.52
CA GLU A 105 1.65 -6.77 10.49
C GLU A 105 0.88 -5.49 10.15
N TYR A 106 -0.46 -5.54 10.11
CA TYR A 106 -1.29 -4.35 9.98
C TYR A 106 -0.99 -3.34 11.09
N ARG A 107 -0.94 -3.77 12.36
CA ARG A 107 -0.59 -2.88 13.48
C ARG A 107 0.81 -2.30 13.34
N LYS A 108 1.79 -3.09 12.88
CA LYS A 108 3.14 -2.61 12.58
C LYS A 108 3.14 -1.56 11.45
N VAL A 109 2.36 -1.78 10.38
CA VAL A 109 2.18 -0.80 9.30
C VAL A 109 1.60 0.51 9.84
N LYS A 110 0.58 0.45 10.72
CA LYS A 110 0.00 1.66 11.34
C LYS A 110 1.00 2.37 12.26
N ALA A 111 1.81 1.64 13.01
CA ALA A 111 2.85 2.21 13.84
C ALA A 111 3.95 2.88 13.00
N GLU A 112 4.37 2.25 11.89
CA GLU A 112 5.34 2.82 10.96
C GLU A 112 4.78 4.08 10.28
N LEU A 113 3.53 4.05 9.82
CA LEU A 113 2.82 5.24 9.33
C LEU A 113 2.89 6.40 10.34
N ALA A 114 2.57 6.14 11.61
CA ALA A 114 2.62 7.17 12.65
C ALA A 114 4.02 7.75 12.81
N LYS A 115 5.07 6.93 12.85
CA LYS A 115 6.47 7.40 12.91
C LYS A 115 6.84 8.31 11.73
N TRP A 116 6.38 7.98 10.52
CA TRP A 116 6.66 8.78 9.34
C TRP A 116 5.87 10.08 9.31
N ARG A 117 4.62 10.07 9.76
CA ARG A 117 3.76 11.26 9.84
C ARG A 117 4.20 12.23 10.93
N ASP A 118 4.56 11.69 12.10
CA ASP A 118 4.77 12.47 13.33
C ASP A 118 6.24 12.84 13.55
N ALA A 119 7.12 12.56 12.58
CA ALA A 119 8.53 12.92 12.68
C ALA A 119 8.68 14.46 12.73
N PRO A 120 9.43 15.02 13.69
CA PRO A 120 9.53 16.47 13.82
C PRO A 120 10.50 17.08 12.79
N GLY A 121 10.07 18.10 12.06
CA GLY A 121 10.94 18.89 11.17
C GLY A 121 10.86 18.51 9.68
N LYS A 122 11.94 18.77 8.95
CA LYS A 122 12.01 18.66 7.48
C LYS A 122 12.66 17.35 7.08
N TYR A 123 11.84 16.40 6.63
CA TYR A 123 12.28 15.03 6.32
C TYR A 123 11.86 14.54 4.95
N TYR A 124 11.01 15.26 4.20
CA TYR A 124 10.77 14.87 2.82
C TYR A 124 11.95 15.30 1.97
N ASP A 125 12.65 14.33 1.39
CA ASP A 125 13.80 14.54 0.52
C ASP A 125 13.74 13.59 -0.68
N LEU A 126 14.01 14.11 -1.88
CA LEU A 126 13.82 13.37 -3.12
C LEU A 126 14.73 12.16 -3.27
N ASP A 127 15.85 12.11 -2.55
CA ASP A 127 16.86 11.09 -2.74
C ASP A 127 16.99 10.20 -1.50
N THR A 128 16.75 10.71 -0.30
CA THR A 128 17.04 9.97 0.95
C THR A 128 15.80 9.58 1.73
N ARG A 129 14.66 10.26 1.54
CA ARG A 129 13.44 10.02 2.32
C ARG A 129 12.18 10.54 1.63
N ASN A 130 11.64 9.71 0.73
CA ASN A 130 10.49 10.04 -0.12
C ASN A 130 9.44 8.90 -0.10
N CYS A 131 8.44 8.99 -0.99
CA CYS A 131 7.41 7.96 -1.16
C CYS A 131 7.95 6.54 -1.39
N ILE A 132 9.05 6.37 -2.13
CA ILE A 132 9.68 5.07 -2.38
C ILE A 132 10.21 4.48 -1.07
N HIS A 133 10.89 5.29 -0.26
CA HIS A 133 11.44 4.85 1.02
C HIS A 133 10.33 4.49 2.01
N PHE A 134 9.27 5.30 2.05
CA PHE A 134 8.10 5.03 2.88
C PHE A 134 7.42 3.71 2.50
N VAL A 135 7.06 3.54 1.22
CA VAL A 135 6.45 2.30 0.72
C VAL A 135 7.38 1.11 0.89
N GLY A 136 8.69 1.31 0.76
CA GLY A 136 9.71 0.30 1.03
C GLY A 136 9.75 -0.15 2.50
N ALA A 137 9.56 0.78 3.46
CA ALA A 137 9.45 0.43 4.87
C ALA A 137 8.20 -0.43 5.13
N LEU A 138 7.06 -0.09 4.53
CA LEU A 138 5.83 -0.88 4.64
C LEU A 138 5.96 -2.26 3.97
N ALA A 139 6.63 -2.33 2.82
CA ALA A 139 6.94 -3.59 2.13
C ALA A 139 7.80 -4.54 2.99
N LYS A 140 8.80 -4.01 3.70
CA LYS A 140 9.62 -4.80 4.64
C LYS A 140 8.81 -5.38 5.78
N ILE A 141 7.81 -4.65 6.29
CA ILE A 141 6.89 -5.16 7.33
C ILE A 141 6.10 -6.36 6.82
N ALA A 142 5.72 -6.37 5.55
CA ALA A 142 5.05 -7.49 4.88
C ALA A 142 6.02 -8.60 4.42
N GLY A 143 7.27 -8.59 4.91
CA GLY A 143 8.26 -9.63 4.61
C GLY A 143 8.89 -9.55 3.22
N LEU A 144 8.69 -8.46 2.47
CA LEU A 144 9.26 -8.32 1.13
C LEU A 144 10.74 -7.94 1.18
N ARG A 145 11.52 -8.47 0.24
CA ARG A 145 12.86 -8.00 -0.06
C ARG A 145 12.78 -6.63 -0.73
N VAL A 146 13.47 -5.65 -0.16
CA VAL A 146 13.45 -4.26 -0.65
C VAL A 146 14.86 -3.72 -0.77
N GLU A 147 15.14 -3.16 -1.94
CA GLU A 147 16.39 -2.47 -2.26
C GLU A 147 16.09 -1.10 -2.88
N PHE A 148 17.02 -0.15 -2.77
CA PHE A 148 16.86 1.24 -3.20
C PHE A 148 17.97 1.65 -4.18
N PRO A 149 17.97 1.16 -5.44
CA PRO A 149 18.98 1.57 -6.40
C PRO A 149 18.86 3.07 -6.73
N ASP A 150 19.97 3.82 -6.63
CA ASP A 150 20.00 5.29 -6.81
C ASP A 150 19.30 5.77 -8.08
N LYS A 151 19.49 5.05 -9.19
CA LYS A 151 18.87 5.33 -10.50
C LYS A 151 17.33 5.19 -10.54
N MET A 152 16.69 4.84 -9.43
CA MET A 152 15.25 4.61 -9.33
C MET A 152 14.56 5.44 -8.23
N LEU A 153 15.30 6.21 -7.42
CA LEU A 153 14.76 6.92 -6.25
C LEU A 153 13.74 8.01 -6.59
N ARG A 154 13.69 8.45 -7.85
CA ARG A 154 12.70 9.39 -8.38
C ARG A 154 11.76 8.75 -9.41
N ARG A 155 11.70 7.41 -9.48
CA ARG A 155 10.96 6.65 -10.51
C ARG A 155 10.07 5.57 -9.86
N PRO A 156 8.98 5.95 -9.17
CA PRO A 156 8.22 5.03 -8.32
C PRO A 156 7.65 3.80 -9.05
N LYS A 157 7.08 3.98 -10.25
CA LYS A 157 6.61 2.86 -11.09
C LYS A 157 7.73 1.87 -11.41
N LYS A 158 8.89 2.38 -11.85
CA LYS A 158 10.05 1.56 -12.21
C LYS A 158 10.59 0.81 -10.99
N TRP A 159 10.64 1.50 -9.85
CA TRP A 159 11.06 0.89 -8.59
C TRP A 159 10.10 -0.22 -8.14
N LEU A 160 8.78 -0.02 -8.17
CA LEU A 160 7.83 -1.09 -7.83
C LEU A 160 7.94 -2.30 -8.76
N ASN A 161 8.15 -2.10 -10.07
CA ASN A 161 8.42 -3.22 -10.99
C ASN A 161 9.70 -3.98 -10.62
N TYR A 162 10.72 -3.28 -10.16
CA TYR A 162 11.95 -3.90 -9.68
C TYR A 162 11.72 -4.69 -8.38
N ILE A 163 10.94 -4.16 -7.43
CA ILE A 163 10.52 -4.88 -6.22
C ILE A 163 9.72 -6.14 -6.57
N THR A 164 8.82 -6.09 -7.56
CA THR A 164 8.14 -7.28 -8.08
C THR A 164 9.12 -8.36 -8.53
N GLY A 165 10.16 -7.98 -9.28
CA GLY A 165 11.20 -8.91 -9.75
C GLY A 165 12.06 -9.49 -8.63
N LEU A 166 12.33 -8.73 -7.57
CA LEU A 166 13.07 -9.21 -6.39
C LEU A 166 12.27 -10.22 -5.54
N ASN A 167 10.95 -10.27 -5.70
CA ASN A 167 10.05 -11.07 -4.88
C ASN A 167 9.19 -11.98 -5.79
N PRO A 168 9.77 -13.03 -6.39
CA PRO A 168 9.07 -13.88 -7.38
C PRO A 168 7.84 -14.59 -6.81
N SER A 169 7.77 -14.81 -5.49
CA SER A 169 6.61 -15.38 -4.80
C SER A 169 5.33 -14.55 -4.94
N LEU A 170 5.44 -13.27 -5.32
CA LEU A 170 4.28 -12.42 -5.59
C LEU A 170 3.50 -12.84 -6.83
N GLY A 171 4.11 -13.58 -7.76
CA GLY A 171 3.48 -14.02 -9.01
C GLY A 171 2.97 -12.86 -9.91
N ALA A 172 3.39 -11.62 -9.63
CA ALA A 172 2.93 -10.44 -10.33
C ALA A 172 3.83 -10.10 -11.52
N LYS A 173 3.24 -9.51 -12.56
CA LYS A 173 3.98 -9.02 -13.73
C LYS A 173 4.29 -7.52 -13.57
N PRO A 174 5.43 -7.04 -14.09
CA PRO A 174 5.71 -5.61 -14.16
C PRO A 174 4.62 -4.85 -14.91
N VAL A 175 4.29 -3.65 -14.45
CA VAL A 175 3.33 -2.75 -15.11
C VAL A 175 4.03 -1.88 -16.14
N GLY A 176 3.43 -1.71 -17.32
CA GLY A 176 3.93 -0.89 -18.44
C GLY A 176 4.04 0.59 -18.14
#